data_AF-A0A1E5JTU5-F1
#
_entry.id   AF-A0A1E5JTU5-F1
#
_cell.length_a   1.000
_cell.length_b   1.000
_cell.length_c   1.000
_cell.angle_alpha   90.00
_cell.angle_beta   90.00
_cell.angle_gamma   90.00
#
_symmetry.space_group_name_H-M   'P 1'
#
loop_
_entity.id
_entity.type
_entity.pdbx_description
1 polymer ?
#
loop_
_entity_poly.entity_id
_entity_poly.type
_entity_poly.pdbx_seq_one_letter_code
_entity_poly.pdbx_strand_id
1 'polypeptide(L)'
;MSSSLRKLYSRGELLRRYGTRILIYWLVHSGSAFREPLHFPFWSELPKRDIRKNQGFILLVTLLITGVISLLILTSMQHVLLYYKTINKQEVLHQSFYQLENVALRLLHQDKALNSDCVVHSDAANQVVHNLLELKGCSLKSGLTQYKYYIEDLGEFPCLVVYYKGRKSASHHQRVTVVSFEEESPLSLLQIRFIGSGRAIPCLVNEHAIPLGVSSWRYLPSL
;
A
#
# COMPACT_ATOMS: atom_id res chain seq x y z
N MET A 1 22.18 1.78 -21.80
CA MET A 1 21.94 0.34 -21.52
C MET A 1 22.67 -0.04 -20.23
N SER A 2 22.08 -0.91 -19.40
CA SER A 2 22.67 -1.48 -18.16
C SER A 2 22.51 -0.67 -16.85
N SER A 3 21.35 -0.82 -16.21
CA SER A 3 21.20 -0.88 -14.73
C SER A 3 19.87 -1.52 -14.34
N SER A 4 18.84 -1.36 -15.20
CA SER A 4 17.49 -1.90 -14.98
C SER A 4 17.37 -3.43 -15.14
N LEU A 5 18.25 -4.06 -15.92
CA LEU A 5 18.23 -5.52 -16.14
C LEU A 5 18.79 -6.32 -14.95
N ARG A 6 19.60 -5.71 -14.07
CA ARG A 6 20.12 -6.37 -12.87
C ARG A 6 19.05 -6.51 -11.76
N LYS A 7 18.04 -5.64 -11.75
CA LYS A 7 16.92 -5.70 -10.79
C LYS A 7 15.88 -6.77 -11.11
N LEU A 8 15.72 -7.13 -12.39
CA LEU A 8 14.77 -8.19 -12.79
C LEU A 8 15.27 -9.60 -12.45
N TYR A 9 16.58 -9.83 -12.48
CA TYR A 9 17.16 -11.12 -12.10
C TYR A 9 17.07 -11.40 -10.59
N SER A 10 17.21 -10.35 -9.76
CA SER A 10 17.10 -10.46 -8.29
C SER A 10 15.63 -10.67 -7.81
N ARG A 11 14.63 -10.29 -8.62
CA ARG A 11 13.19 -10.49 -8.31
C ARG A 11 12.71 -11.92 -8.56
N GLY A 12 13.30 -12.63 -9.52
CA GLY A 12 13.04 -14.06 -9.76
C GLY A 12 13.58 -14.98 -8.65
N GLU A 13 14.73 -14.63 -8.06
CA GLU A 13 15.26 -15.33 -6.88
C GLU A 13 14.45 -15.07 -5.60
N LEU A 14 13.80 -13.90 -5.50
CA LEU A 14 12.90 -13.61 -4.38
C LEU A 14 11.66 -14.51 -4.41
N LEU A 15 11.04 -14.69 -5.59
CA LEU A 15 9.91 -15.62 -5.77
C LEU A 15 10.32 -17.08 -5.51
N ARG A 16 11.57 -17.46 -5.83
CA ARG A 16 12.11 -18.78 -5.48
C ARG A 16 12.36 -18.92 -3.98
N ARG A 17 12.84 -17.87 -3.29
CA ARG A 17 13.06 -17.85 -1.82
C ARG A 17 11.76 -17.78 -1.01
N TYR A 18 10.71 -17.11 -1.48
CA TYR A 18 9.41 -17.10 -0.80
C TYR A 18 8.59 -18.35 -1.09
N GLY A 19 8.66 -18.90 -2.30
CA GLY A 19 8.12 -20.23 -2.61
C GLY A 19 8.77 -21.32 -1.78
N THR A 20 10.11 -21.31 -1.61
CA THR A 20 10.78 -22.23 -0.68
C THR A 20 10.47 -21.92 0.78
N ARG A 21 10.30 -20.66 1.20
CA ARG A 21 9.93 -20.36 2.60
C ARG A 21 8.51 -20.80 2.95
N ILE A 22 7.56 -20.74 2.01
CA ILE A 22 6.20 -21.28 2.21
C ILE A 22 6.23 -22.80 2.19
N LEU A 23 6.99 -23.42 1.28
CA LEU A 23 7.17 -24.87 1.26
C LEU A 23 7.93 -25.37 2.51
N ILE A 24 8.89 -24.60 3.03
CA ILE A 24 9.63 -24.87 4.27
C ILE A 24 8.75 -24.58 5.48
N TYR A 25 7.89 -23.56 5.52
CA TYR A 25 6.94 -23.40 6.62
C TYR A 25 5.94 -24.55 6.66
N TRP A 26 5.51 -25.04 5.48
CA TRP A 26 4.65 -26.22 5.39
C TRP A 26 5.41 -27.52 5.71
N LEU A 27 6.66 -27.71 5.25
CA LEU A 27 7.49 -28.87 5.60
C LEU A 27 8.02 -28.84 7.04
N VAL A 28 8.25 -27.66 7.61
CA VAL A 28 8.69 -27.50 9.00
C VAL A 28 7.51 -27.65 9.94
N HIS A 29 6.30 -27.14 9.64
CA HIS A 29 5.12 -27.39 10.49
C HIS A 29 4.41 -28.72 10.24
N SER A 30 4.48 -29.29 9.03
CA SER A 30 4.02 -30.68 8.80
C SER A 30 5.08 -31.72 9.19
N GLY A 31 6.36 -31.36 9.21
CA GLY A 31 7.47 -32.23 9.63
C GLY A 31 7.79 -32.21 11.13
N SER A 32 7.51 -31.10 11.83
CA SER A 32 7.64 -31.06 13.31
C SER A 32 6.42 -31.63 14.04
N ALA A 33 5.33 -31.94 13.33
CA ALA A 33 4.26 -32.78 13.87
C ALA A 33 4.57 -34.30 13.82
N PHE A 34 5.71 -34.71 13.24
CA PHE A 34 6.03 -36.14 13.04
C PHE A 34 7.36 -36.60 13.65
N ARG A 35 8.02 -35.78 14.47
CA ARG A 35 9.30 -36.15 15.10
C ARG A 35 9.56 -35.48 16.44
N GLU A 36 8.65 -35.67 17.39
CA GLU A 36 9.06 -35.91 18.78
C GLU A 36 8.32 -37.17 19.25
N PRO A 37 9.02 -38.12 19.90
CA PRO A 37 8.37 -39.18 20.62
C PRO A 37 7.73 -38.53 21.84
N LEU A 38 6.51 -38.03 21.68
CA LEU A 38 5.61 -37.92 22.81
C LEU A 38 5.37 -39.35 23.27
N HIS A 39 6.24 -39.77 24.18
CA HIS A 39 5.98 -40.76 25.19
C HIS A 39 4.78 -40.22 25.98
N PHE A 40 3.59 -40.28 25.36
CA PHE A 40 2.31 -40.05 26.01
C PHE A 40 2.10 -41.30 26.87
N PRO A 41 2.21 -41.22 28.20
CA PRO A 41 1.81 -42.32 29.07
C PRO A 41 0.28 -42.25 29.28
N PHE A 42 -0.47 -41.85 28.25
CA PHE A 42 -1.91 -41.65 28.34
C PHE A 42 -2.72 -42.71 27.57
N TRP A 43 -2.04 -43.58 26.82
CA TRP A 43 -2.67 -44.68 26.08
C TRP A 43 -2.34 -46.08 26.64
N SER A 44 -1.65 -46.18 27.79
CA SER A 44 -1.32 -47.47 28.41
C SER A 44 -2.43 -48.07 29.29
N GLU A 45 -3.52 -47.36 29.53
CA GLU A 45 -4.65 -47.84 30.34
C GLU A 45 -5.98 -47.85 29.58
N LEU A 46 -5.98 -48.39 28.36
CA LEU A 46 -7.23 -48.88 27.81
C LEU A 46 -7.46 -50.30 28.33
N PRO A 47 -8.50 -50.53 29.16
CA PRO A 47 -8.82 -51.88 29.60
C PRO A 47 -9.13 -52.74 28.37
N LYS A 48 -8.41 -53.86 28.23
CA LYS A 48 -8.74 -54.96 27.31
C LYS A 48 -10.10 -55.54 27.70
N ARG A 49 -11.19 -54.86 27.36
CA ARG A 49 -12.56 -55.30 27.63
C ARG A 49 -13.38 -55.26 26.35
N ASP A 50 -13.70 -56.45 25.86
CA ASP A 50 -14.61 -56.80 24.76
C ASP A 50 -14.72 -55.80 23.60
N ILE A 51 -13.76 -55.90 22.68
CA ILE A 51 -13.74 -55.20 21.39
C ILE A 51 -15.03 -55.43 20.58
N ARG A 52 -15.80 -56.50 20.84
CA ARG A 52 -17.02 -56.84 20.09
C ARG A 52 -18.24 -55.96 20.39
N LYS A 53 -18.34 -55.31 21.57
CA LYS A 53 -19.53 -54.51 21.95
C LYS A 53 -19.41 -53.00 21.68
N ASN A 54 -18.20 -52.47 21.49
CA ASN A 54 -17.94 -51.03 21.38
C ASN A 54 -17.39 -50.57 20.01
N GLN A 55 -17.36 -51.44 18.99
CA GLN A 55 -16.81 -51.08 17.66
C GLN A 55 -17.54 -49.89 17.02
N GLY A 56 -18.85 -49.80 17.21
CA GLY A 56 -19.65 -48.68 16.69
C GLY A 56 -19.28 -47.34 17.31
N PHE A 57 -18.93 -47.31 18.59
CA PHE A 57 -18.53 -46.10 19.29
C PHE A 57 -17.16 -45.60 18.82
N ILE A 58 -16.20 -46.51 18.62
CA ILE A 58 -14.87 -46.17 18.11
C ILE A 58 -14.97 -45.59 16.69
N LEU A 59 -15.79 -46.19 15.82
CA LEU A 59 -16.01 -45.71 14.46
C LEU A 59 -16.69 -44.33 14.42
N LEU A 60 -17.61 -44.07 15.34
CA LEU A 60 -18.28 -42.76 15.44
C LEU A 60 -17.31 -41.66 15.89
N VAL A 61 -16.47 -41.95 16.89
CA VAL A 61 -15.45 -40.99 17.36
C VAL A 61 -14.42 -40.70 16.26
N THR A 62 -13.96 -41.71 15.52
CA THR A 62 -13.02 -41.48 14.42
C THR A 62 -13.66 -40.67 13.29
N LEU A 63 -14.92 -40.91 12.94
CA LEU A 63 -15.67 -40.09 11.97
C LEU A 63 -15.84 -38.63 12.44
N LEU A 64 -16.08 -38.41 13.73
CA LEU A 64 -16.15 -37.04 14.27
C LEU A 64 -14.78 -36.35 14.17
N ILE A 65 -13.71 -37.03 14.55
CA ILE A 65 -12.35 -36.46 14.49
C ILE A 65 -11.96 -36.15 13.03
N THR A 66 -12.20 -37.07 12.09
CA THR A 66 -11.91 -36.83 10.67
C THR A 66 -12.79 -35.74 10.07
N GLY A 67 -14.05 -35.64 10.49
CA GLY A 67 -14.96 -34.55 10.12
C GLY A 67 -14.43 -33.20 10.58
N VAL A 68 -14.00 -33.10 11.85
CA VAL A 68 -13.39 -31.88 12.40
C VAL A 68 -12.12 -31.52 11.64
N ILE A 69 -11.18 -32.47 11.44
CA ILE A 69 -9.96 -32.22 10.67
C ILE A 69 -10.27 -31.74 9.25
N SER A 70 -11.22 -32.37 8.56
CA SER A 70 -11.63 -31.98 7.21
C SER A 70 -12.22 -30.57 7.17
N LEU A 71 -13.04 -30.21 8.16
CA LEU A 71 -13.60 -28.86 8.30
C LEU A 71 -12.50 -27.82 8.57
N LEU A 72 -11.52 -28.14 9.42
CA LEU A 72 -10.38 -27.26 9.67
C LEU A 72 -9.55 -27.05 8.40
N ILE A 73 -9.31 -28.11 7.61
CA ILE A 73 -8.58 -28.01 6.34
C ILE A 73 -9.35 -27.13 5.36
N LEU A 74 -10.66 -27.35 5.20
CA LEU A 74 -11.50 -26.54 4.31
C LEU A 74 -11.48 -25.06 4.70
N THR A 75 -11.63 -24.79 6.00
CA THR A 75 -11.59 -23.42 6.55
C THR A 75 -10.22 -22.77 6.32
N SER A 76 -9.14 -23.52 6.53
CA SER A 76 -7.77 -23.04 6.27
C SER A 76 -7.54 -22.67 4.80
N MET A 77 -8.02 -23.51 3.87
CA MET A 77 -7.94 -23.22 2.44
C MET A 77 -8.75 -21.98 2.05
N GLN A 78 -9.95 -21.80 2.61
CA GLN A 78 -10.76 -20.60 2.40
C GLN A 78 -10.03 -19.35 2.92
N HIS A 79 -9.40 -19.42 4.10
CA HIS A 79 -8.61 -18.31 4.62
C HIS A 79 -7.44 -17.97 3.70
N VAL A 80 -6.67 -18.95 3.23
CA VAL A 80 -5.55 -18.72 2.31
C VAL A 80 -6.01 -18.01 1.04
N LEU A 81 -7.15 -18.44 0.46
CA LEU A 81 -7.71 -17.80 -0.72
C LEU A 81 -8.10 -16.34 -0.48
N LEU A 82 -8.73 -16.04 0.66
CA LEU A 82 -9.13 -14.68 1.04
C LEU A 82 -7.91 -13.79 1.29
N TYR A 83 -6.88 -14.32 1.97
CA TYR A 83 -5.61 -13.62 2.17
C TYR A 83 -4.95 -13.28 0.83
N TYR A 84 -4.88 -14.26 -0.08
CA TYR A 84 -4.31 -14.05 -1.40
C TYR A 84 -5.04 -12.95 -2.18
N LYS A 85 -6.38 -12.97 -2.19
CA LYS A 85 -7.19 -11.93 -2.84
C LYS A 85 -6.94 -10.54 -2.24
N THR A 86 -6.78 -10.46 -0.93
CA THR A 86 -6.55 -9.19 -0.21
C THR A 86 -5.18 -8.62 -0.53
N ILE A 87 -4.13 -9.47 -0.54
CA ILE A 87 -2.76 -9.06 -0.91
C ILE A 87 -2.72 -8.55 -2.34
N ASN A 88 -3.34 -9.27 -3.28
CA ASN A 88 -3.37 -8.83 -4.68
C ASN A 88 -4.08 -7.49 -4.84
N LYS A 89 -5.20 -7.29 -4.14
CA LYS A 89 -5.90 -6.00 -4.16
C LYS A 89 -5.01 -4.90 -3.59
N GLN A 90 -4.32 -5.16 -2.48
CA GLN A 90 -3.42 -4.19 -1.86
C GLN A 90 -2.23 -3.83 -2.75
N GLU A 91 -1.65 -4.81 -3.44
CA GLU A 91 -0.56 -4.58 -4.40
C GLU A 91 -1.00 -3.66 -5.54
N VAL A 92 -2.19 -3.90 -6.12
CA VAL A 92 -2.74 -3.05 -7.19
C VAL A 92 -2.95 -1.62 -6.69
N LEU A 93 -3.53 -1.44 -5.51
CA LEU A 93 -3.74 -0.11 -4.92
C LEU A 93 -2.42 0.62 -4.65
N HIS A 94 -1.42 -0.10 -4.18
CA HIS A 94 -0.09 0.43 -3.89
C HIS A 94 0.62 0.89 -5.17
N GLN A 95 0.51 0.11 -6.24
CA GLN A 95 1.04 0.48 -7.55
C GLN A 95 0.37 1.73 -8.12
N SER A 96 -0.97 1.82 -8.04
CA SER A 96 -1.71 3.00 -8.51
C SER A 96 -1.33 4.26 -7.71
N PHE A 97 -1.21 4.15 -6.38
CA PHE A 97 -0.74 5.24 -5.54
C PHE A 97 0.64 5.75 -5.97
N TYR A 98 1.63 4.87 -6.15
CA TYR A 98 2.98 5.29 -6.52
C TYR A 98 3.08 5.86 -7.93
N GLN A 99 2.24 5.41 -8.85
CA GLN A 99 2.17 6.02 -10.18
C GLN A 99 1.70 7.47 -10.09
N LEU A 100 0.63 7.72 -9.32
CA LEU A 100 0.13 9.07 -9.07
C LEU A 100 1.14 9.93 -8.30
N GLU A 101 1.81 9.37 -7.28
CA GLU A 101 2.84 10.09 -6.51
C GLU A 101 4.00 10.51 -7.41
N ASN A 102 4.49 9.60 -8.26
CA ASN A 102 5.57 9.91 -9.19
C ASN A 102 5.16 11.02 -10.18
N VAL A 103 3.91 11.00 -10.66
CA VAL A 103 3.37 12.07 -11.51
C VAL A 103 3.28 13.39 -10.75
N ALA A 104 2.73 13.39 -9.54
CA ALA A 104 2.59 14.59 -8.71
C ALA A 104 3.95 15.21 -8.36
N LEU A 105 4.93 14.39 -7.97
CA LEU A 105 6.29 14.84 -7.70
C LEU A 105 6.97 15.38 -8.97
N ARG A 106 6.76 14.75 -10.13
CA ARG A 106 7.29 15.26 -11.40
C ARG A 106 6.73 16.64 -11.72
N LEU A 107 5.43 16.85 -11.51
CA LEU A 107 4.78 18.16 -11.70
C LEU A 107 5.40 19.23 -10.78
N LEU A 108 5.61 18.91 -9.50
CA LEU A 108 6.26 19.82 -8.54
C LEU A 108 7.70 20.21 -8.94
N HIS A 109 8.48 19.30 -9.52
CA HIS A 109 9.84 19.61 -9.96
C HIS A 109 9.87 20.41 -11.28
N GLN A 110 8.82 20.33 -12.08
CA GLN A 110 8.70 20.99 -13.38
C GLN A 110 7.98 22.34 -13.31
N ASP A 111 7.58 22.79 -12.11
CA ASP A 111 6.70 23.94 -11.84
C ASP A 111 7.01 25.21 -12.65
N LYS A 112 8.29 25.52 -12.89
CA LYS A 112 8.70 26.70 -13.68
C LYS A 112 8.40 26.62 -15.19
N ALA A 113 8.10 25.43 -15.71
CA ALA A 113 7.79 25.17 -17.10
C ALA A 113 6.31 24.81 -17.33
N LEU A 114 5.51 24.79 -16.27
CA LEU A 114 4.09 24.47 -16.36
C LEU A 114 3.28 25.69 -16.77
N ASN A 115 2.18 25.44 -17.48
CA ASN A 115 1.27 26.49 -17.91
C ASN A 115 0.66 27.16 -16.66
N SER A 116 0.69 28.49 -16.60
CA SER A 116 0.12 29.28 -15.50
C SER A 116 -1.36 28.98 -15.27
N ASP A 117 -2.09 28.55 -16.31
CA ASP A 117 -3.51 28.18 -16.23
C ASP A 117 -3.76 26.93 -15.38
N CYS A 118 -2.72 26.12 -15.12
CA CYS A 118 -2.79 24.94 -14.27
C CYS A 118 -2.56 25.25 -12.79
N VAL A 119 -2.13 26.49 -12.48
CA VAL A 119 -1.82 26.94 -11.13
C VAL A 119 -2.98 27.77 -10.59
N VAL A 120 -3.67 27.22 -9.60
CA VAL A 120 -4.85 27.83 -8.97
C VAL A 120 -4.44 28.40 -7.62
N HIS A 121 -4.94 29.59 -7.30
CA HIS A 121 -4.74 30.20 -5.99
C HIS A 121 -6.05 30.04 -5.20
N SER A 122 -6.28 28.83 -4.68
CA SER A 122 -7.50 28.51 -3.93
C SER A 122 -7.16 27.57 -2.76
N ASP A 123 -7.74 27.87 -1.60
CA ASP A 123 -7.65 27.00 -0.43
C ASP A 123 -8.72 25.89 -0.44
N ALA A 124 -9.66 25.90 -1.40
CA ALA A 124 -10.78 24.98 -1.47
C ALA A 124 -10.41 23.61 -2.08
N ALA A 125 -9.72 22.77 -1.30
CA ALA A 125 -9.21 21.46 -1.71
C ALA A 125 -10.26 20.56 -2.40
N ASN A 126 -11.48 20.54 -1.86
CA ASN A 126 -12.56 19.70 -2.40
C ASN A 126 -13.15 20.26 -3.70
N GLN A 127 -13.08 21.58 -3.92
CA GLN A 127 -13.54 22.20 -5.16
C GLN A 127 -12.61 21.86 -6.32
N VAL A 128 -11.30 21.84 -6.07
CA VAL A 128 -10.30 21.42 -7.07
C VAL A 128 -10.50 19.96 -7.47
N VAL A 129 -10.79 19.09 -6.49
CA VAL A 129 -11.19 17.70 -6.76
C VAL A 129 -12.42 17.65 -7.66
N HIS A 130 -13.49 18.36 -7.31
CA HIS A 130 -14.72 18.38 -8.11
C HIS A 130 -14.49 18.87 -9.55
N ASN A 131 -13.71 19.94 -9.73
CA ASN A 131 -13.37 20.46 -11.05
C ASN A 131 -12.63 19.43 -11.90
N LEU A 132 -11.69 18.66 -11.31
CA LEU A 132 -10.98 17.60 -12.04
C LEU A 132 -11.92 16.46 -12.45
N LEU A 133 -12.87 16.09 -11.59
CA LEU A 133 -13.88 15.07 -11.90
C LEU A 133 -14.83 15.52 -13.02
N GLU A 134 -15.11 16.82 -13.15
CA GLU A 134 -15.83 17.42 -14.28
C GLU A 134 -14.97 17.60 -15.55
N LEU A 135 -13.85 16.87 -15.65
CA LEU A 135 -12.92 16.95 -16.78
C LEU A 135 -12.30 18.34 -16.99
N LYS A 136 -12.30 19.23 -16.00
CA LYS A 136 -11.54 20.49 -16.05
C LYS A 136 -10.09 20.26 -15.65
N GLY A 137 -9.26 21.29 -15.85
CA GLY A 137 -7.85 21.27 -15.48
C GLY A 137 -6.91 20.79 -16.56
N CYS A 138 -5.64 20.70 -16.21
CA CYS A 138 -4.58 20.43 -17.18
C CYS A 138 -4.41 18.94 -17.39
N SER A 139 -4.15 18.55 -18.64
CA SER A 139 -4.00 17.16 -19.02
C SER A 139 -2.52 16.79 -19.17
N LEU A 140 -2.14 15.62 -18.67
CA LEU A 140 -0.82 15.03 -18.83
C LEU A 140 -1.00 13.59 -19.29
N LYS A 141 -0.31 13.19 -20.36
CA LYS A 141 -0.29 11.80 -20.81
C LYS A 141 1.03 11.16 -20.40
N SER A 142 0.96 10.02 -19.72
CA SER A 142 2.14 9.20 -19.40
C SER A 142 1.90 7.76 -19.83
N GLY A 143 2.48 7.39 -20.97
CA GLY A 143 2.20 6.11 -21.61
C GLY A 143 0.77 6.04 -22.16
N LEU A 144 0.02 5.04 -21.71
CA LEU A 144 -1.39 4.84 -22.09
C LEU A 144 -2.37 5.58 -21.16
N THR A 145 -1.94 5.92 -19.96
CA THR A 145 -2.81 6.55 -18.95
C THR A 145 -2.87 8.05 -19.16
N GLN A 146 -4.08 8.59 -19.09
CA GLN A 146 -4.33 10.03 -19.08
C GLN A 146 -4.48 10.50 -17.64
N TYR A 147 -3.90 11.65 -17.34
CA TYR A 147 -4.00 12.28 -16.03
C TYR A 147 -4.56 13.69 -16.20
N LYS A 148 -5.42 14.11 -15.29
CA LYS A 148 -5.73 15.53 -15.12
C LYS A 148 -5.19 16.02 -13.79
N TYR A 149 -4.73 17.25 -13.75
CA TYR A 149 -4.13 17.82 -12.57
C TYR A 149 -4.39 19.32 -12.40
N TYR A 150 -4.27 19.74 -11.15
CA TYR A 150 -4.13 21.13 -10.74
C TYR A 150 -3.01 21.24 -9.72
N ILE A 151 -2.35 22.40 -9.74
CA ILE A 151 -1.38 22.81 -8.73
C ILE A 151 -1.99 23.99 -8.00
N GLU A 152 -2.11 23.88 -6.70
CA GLU A 152 -2.61 24.94 -5.83
C GLU A 152 -1.40 25.57 -5.14
N ASP A 153 -1.15 26.85 -5.42
CA ASP A 153 -0.17 27.63 -4.67
C ASP A 153 -0.83 28.18 -3.41
N LEU A 154 -0.42 27.67 -2.25
CA LEU A 154 -0.94 28.06 -0.94
C LEU A 154 -0.12 29.21 -0.32
N GLY A 155 0.95 29.63 -0.99
CA GLY A 155 1.80 30.75 -0.59
C GLY A 155 2.88 30.42 0.43
N GLU A 156 3.49 31.49 0.94
CA GLU A 156 4.64 31.44 1.85
C GLU A 156 4.22 31.71 3.30
N PHE A 157 4.78 30.94 4.23
CA PHE A 157 4.47 31.03 5.66
C PHE A 157 5.75 31.40 6.43
N PRO A 158 5.97 32.70 6.78
CA PRO A 158 7.22 33.17 7.37
C PRO A 158 7.58 32.53 8.72
N CYS A 159 6.57 32.25 9.54
CA CYS A 159 6.76 31.67 10.87
C CYS A 159 6.92 30.14 10.87
N LEU A 160 6.71 29.51 9.72
CA LEU A 160 7.03 28.10 9.49
C LEU A 160 8.32 28.04 8.70
N VAL A 161 9.43 27.84 9.39
CA VAL A 161 10.77 27.99 8.81
C VAL A 161 11.31 26.64 8.34
N VAL A 162 12.02 26.66 7.22
CA VAL A 162 12.69 25.49 6.66
C VAL A 162 14.19 25.76 6.58
N TYR A 163 14.98 24.72 6.77
CA TYR A 163 16.43 24.77 6.62
C TYR A 163 16.84 24.04 5.35
N TYR A 164 17.38 24.77 4.37
CA TYR A 164 17.90 24.19 3.13
C TYR A 164 19.36 24.58 2.96
N LYS A 165 20.26 23.59 2.88
CA LYS A 165 21.72 23.81 2.76
C LYS A 165 22.28 24.77 3.82
N GLY A 166 21.79 24.65 5.06
CA GLY A 166 22.20 25.50 6.19
C GLY A 166 21.63 26.92 6.18
N ARG A 167 20.78 27.28 5.20
CA ARG A 167 20.08 28.57 5.16
C ARG A 167 18.65 28.43 5.67
N LYS A 168 18.25 29.38 6.49
CA LYS A 168 16.88 29.53 6.99
C LYS A 168 16.06 30.35 6.00
N SER A 169 14.88 29.88 5.67
CA SER A 169 13.90 30.59 4.84
C SER A 169 12.48 30.31 5.30
N ALA A 170 11.52 31.11 4.83
CA ALA A 170 10.11 30.77 4.98
C ALA A 170 9.81 29.48 4.21
N SER A 171 8.80 28.75 4.66
CA SER A 171 8.24 27.62 3.90
C SER A 171 7.33 28.14 2.79
N HIS A 172 7.37 27.44 1.65
CA HIS A 172 6.44 27.64 0.54
C HIS A 172 5.56 26.40 0.42
N HIS A 173 4.25 26.55 0.48
CA HIS A 173 3.34 25.43 0.49
C HIS A 173 2.62 25.32 -0.86
N GLN A 174 2.66 24.14 -1.44
CA GLN A 174 1.92 23.82 -2.67
C GLN A 174 1.08 22.58 -2.43
N ARG A 175 -0.05 22.48 -3.11
CA ARG A 175 -0.87 21.27 -3.11
C ARG A 175 -1.12 20.82 -4.53
N VAL A 176 -0.79 19.57 -4.83
CA VAL A 176 -0.96 19.01 -6.16
C VAL A 176 -2.04 17.96 -6.09
N THR A 177 -3.05 18.12 -6.94
CA THR A 177 -4.14 17.16 -7.09
C THR A 177 -4.05 16.54 -8.46
N VAL A 178 -3.92 15.21 -8.53
CA VAL A 178 -3.82 14.43 -9.77
C VAL A 178 -4.90 13.36 -9.77
N VAL A 179 -5.58 13.23 -10.90
CA VAL A 179 -6.58 12.18 -11.15
C VAL A 179 -6.14 11.39 -12.37
N SER A 180 -6.18 10.06 -12.26
CA SER A 180 -5.99 9.16 -13.39
C SER A 180 -7.32 8.87 -14.08
N PHE A 181 -7.30 8.80 -15.40
CA PHE A 181 -8.45 8.54 -16.25
C PHE A 181 -8.19 7.35 -17.17
N GLU A 182 -9.24 6.55 -17.36
CA GLU A 182 -9.34 5.48 -18.36
C GLU A 182 -10.67 5.65 -19.09
N GLU A 183 -10.61 5.79 -20.42
CA GLU A 183 -11.81 6.02 -21.26
C GLU A 183 -12.73 7.14 -20.72
N GLU A 184 -12.14 8.27 -20.30
CA GLU A 184 -12.83 9.43 -19.71
C GLU A 184 -13.48 9.19 -18.33
N SER A 185 -13.37 7.99 -17.78
CA SER A 185 -13.80 7.69 -16.41
C SER A 185 -12.65 7.92 -15.40
N PRO A 186 -12.90 8.60 -14.27
CA PRO A 186 -11.90 8.80 -13.23
C PRO A 186 -11.67 7.50 -12.46
N LEU A 187 -10.44 7.02 -12.39
CA LEU A 187 -10.09 5.78 -11.71
C LEU A 187 -9.68 6.01 -10.25
N SER A 188 -8.68 6.88 -10.06
CA SER A 188 -8.12 7.15 -8.75
C SER A 188 -7.55 8.57 -8.68
N LEU A 189 -7.55 9.12 -7.47
CA LEU A 189 -7.14 10.49 -7.18
C LEU A 189 -6.11 10.50 -6.07
N LEU A 190 -5.09 11.35 -6.25
CA LEU A 190 -4.10 11.66 -5.24
C LEU A 190 -3.98 13.16 -5.07
N GLN A 191 -4.07 13.61 -3.82
CA GLN A 191 -3.77 14.98 -3.43
C GLN A 191 -2.58 14.96 -2.48
N ILE A 192 -1.54 15.73 -2.79
CA ILE A 192 -0.32 15.84 -1.99
C ILE A 192 -0.09 17.29 -1.60
N ARG A 193 0.18 17.56 -0.33
CA ARG A 193 0.71 18.86 0.13
C ARG A 193 2.23 18.77 0.24
N PHE A 194 2.91 19.67 -0.44
CA PHE A 194 4.37 19.75 -0.49
C PHE A 194 4.85 21.05 0.15
N ILE A 195 5.95 20.96 0.91
CA ILE A 195 6.64 22.07 1.58
C ILE A 195 7.99 22.26 0.90
N GLY A 196 8.14 23.37 0.20
CA GLY A 196 9.37 23.83 -0.42
C GLY A 196 10.06 24.94 0.38
N SER A 197 11.23 25.34 -0.10
CA SER A 197 11.92 26.55 0.35
C SER A 197 11.31 27.77 -0.33
N GLY A 198 10.74 28.67 0.46
CA GLY A 198 10.29 29.99 0.00
C GLY A 198 11.39 31.05 0.15
N ARG A 199 10.97 32.30 0.07
CA ARG A 199 11.79 33.49 0.28
C ARG A 199 12.22 33.63 1.75
N ALA A 200 13.33 34.33 1.96
CA ALA A 200 13.78 34.68 3.31
C ALA A 200 12.95 35.86 3.84
N ILE A 201 11.85 35.55 4.52
CA ILE A 201 10.93 36.54 5.10
C ILE A 201 11.03 36.46 6.63
N PRO A 202 11.16 37.59 7.35
CA PRO A 202 11.19 37.59 8.81
C PRO A 202 9.82 37.23 9.39
N CYS A 203 9.79 36.36 10.41
CA CYS A 203 8.61 36.14 11.24
C CYS A 203 8.57 37.18 12.37
N LEU A 204 7.38 37.71 12.67
CA LEU A 204 7.17 38.71 13.73
C LEU A 204 6.84 38.09 15.10
N VAL A 205 6.72 36.76 15.18
CA VAL A 205 6.25 36.02 16.36
C VAL A 205 7.22 34.86 16.64
N ASN A 206 6.71 33.67 16.96
CA ASN A 206 7.49 32.48 17.25
C ASN A 206 7.64 31.62 16.00
N GLU A 207 8.87 31.29 15.70
CA GLU A 207 9.21 30.45 14.55
C GLU A 207 9.16 28.97 14.92
N HIS A 208 8.65 28.16 14.01
CA HIS A 208 8.64 26.71 14.14
C HIS A 208 9.34 26.09 12.93
N ALA A 209 10.35 25.27 13.19
CA ALA A 209 11.07 24.56 12.15
C ALA A 209 10.25 23.37 11.66
N ILE A 210 10.07 23.27 10.34
CA ILE A 210 9.37 22.16 9.69
C ILE A 210 10.26 21.51 8.63
N PRO A 211 10.10 20.19 8.38
CA PRO A 211 10.87 19.51 7.34
C PRO A 211 10.38 19.90 5.94
N LEU A 212 11.30 19.86 4.98
CA LEU A 212 10.99 19.95 3.55
C LEU A 212 10.37 18.65 3.03
N GLY A 213 9.57 18.74 1.98
CA GLY A 213 9.01 17.59 1.28
C GLY A 213 7.50 17.43 1.46
N VAL A 214 7.01 16.19 1.36
CA VAL A 214 5.58 15.89 1.48
C VAL A 214 5.15 16.03 2.94
N SER A 215 4.17 16.90 3.18
CA SER A 215 3.58 17.15 4.51
C SER A 215 2.39 16.24 4.78
N SER A 216 1.51 16.09 3.79
CA SER A 216 0.30 15.29 3.90
C SER A 216 -0.14 14.80 2.52
N TRP A 217 -0.93 13.73 2.51
CA TRP A 217 -1.51 13.19 1.30
C TRP A 217 -2.91 12.64 1.55
N ARG A 218 -3.73 12.61 0.51
CA ARG A 218 -5.05 11.99 0.47
C ARG A 218 -5.17 11.19 -0.81
N TYR A 219 -5.39 9.89 -0.66
CA TYR A 219 -5.55 8.97 -1.78
C TYR A 219 -6.97 8.42 -1.81
N LEU A 220 -7.62 8.49 -2.96
CA LEU A 220 -8.93 7.91 -3.23
C LEU A 220 -8.74 6.83 -4.31
N PRO A 221 -8.74 5.53 -3.94
CA PRO A 221 -8.47 4.44 -4.88
C PRO A 221 -9.62 4.14 -5.85
N SER A 222 -10.79 4.71 -5.60
CA SER A 222 -12.01 4.61 -6.41
C SER A 222 -12.81 5.89 -6.22
N LEU A 223 -13.36 6.42 -7.31
CA LEU A 223 -14.09 7.69 -7.37
C LEU A 223 -15.54 7.47 -7.79
#